data_AF-A0A2G4H8Y2-F1
#
_entry.id   AF-A0A2G4H8Y2-F1
#
_cell.length_a   1.000
_cell.length_b   1.000
_cell.length_c   1.000
_cell.angle_alpha   90.00
_cell.angle_beta   90.00
_cell.angle_gamma   90.00
#
_symmetry.space_group_name_H-M   'P 1'
#
loop_
_entity.id
_entity.type
_entity.pdbx_description
1 polymer ?
#
loop_
_entity_poly.entity_id
_entity_poly.type
_entity_poly.pdbx_seq_one_letter_code
_entity_poly.pdbx_strand_id
1 'polypeptide(L)'
;MGKNESQPDFTKNLVKRFLASIQHALKGIKIGLVKELNMKIHLVATIIVIGAGFILKISTTEWIILVLCIGFVFSAELLNTAVELIADFISPAQHPDIGKIKDIAAGAVLIAAIVSVITGILIFWPYLKMYFTISVYTE
;
A
#
# COMPACT_ATOMS: atom_id res chain seq x y z
N MET A 1 -7.87 -49.67 30.11
CA MET A 1 -6.98 -48.72 29.39
C MET A 1 -7.83 -47.92 28.41
N GLY A 2 -8.41 -46.81 28.86
CA GLY A 2 -9.14 -45.90 27.97
C GLY A 2 -8.13 -45.08 27.17
N LYS A 3 -8.10 -45.27 25.85
CA LYS A 3 -7.29 -44.44 24.96
C LYS A 3 -7.87 -43.03 24.99
N ASN A 4 -7.05 -42.09 25.43
CA ASN A 4 -7.29 -40.66 25.36
C ASN A 4 -7.23 -40.26 23.88
N GLU A 5 -8.35 -40.40 23.16
CA GLU A 5 -8.51 -39.80 21.84
C GLU A 5 -8.69 -38.29 22.04
N SER A 6 -7.57 -37.58 22.19
CA SER A 6 -7.57 -36.12 22.16
C SER A 6 -8.05 -35.67 20.79
N GLN A 7 -9.31 -35.23 20.72
CA GLN A 7 -9.92 -34.52 19.59
C GLN A 7 -8.89 -33.51 19.03
N PRO A 8 -8.64 -33.46 17.71
CA PRO A 8 -7.67 -32.52 17.15
C PRO A 8 -8.08 -31.12 17.57
N ASP A 9 -7.20 -30.48 18.36
CA ASP A 9 -7.47 -29.20 19.00
C ASP A 9 -7.87 -28.18 17.93
N PHE A 10 -9.17 -27.90 17.86
CA PHE A 10 -9.80 -27.06 16.84
C PHE A 10 -9.10 -25.69 16.77
N THR A 11 -8.67 -25.18 17.92
CA THR A 11 -7.93 -23.93 18.08
C THR A 11 -6.57 -23.99 17.40
N LYS A 12 -5.81 -25.09 17.52
CA LYS A 12 -4.52 -25.26 16.83
C LYS A 12 -4.68 -25.30 15.32
N ASN A 13 -5.75 -25.93 14.82
CA ASN A 13 -6.06 -25.96 13.40
C ASN A 13 -6.49 -24.58 12.87
N LEU A 14 -7.23 -23.79 13.66
CA LEU A 14 -7.61 -22.42 13.31
C LEU A 14 -6.39 -21.50 13.22
N VAL A 15 -5.52 -21.52 14.23
CA VAL A 15 -4.28 -20.72 14.25
C VAL A 15 -3.37 -21.10 13.09
N LYS A 16 -3.21 -22.39 12.80
CA LYS A 16 -2.40 -22.86 11.66
C LYS A 16 -2.95 -22.35 10.33
N ARG A 17 -4.26 -22.36 10.13
CA ARG A 17 -4.91 -21.82 8.91
C ARG A 17 -4.74 -20.31 8.79
N PHE A 18 -4.88 -19.58 9.90
CA PHE A 18 -4.68 -18.13 9.93
C PHE A 18 -3.23 -17.73 9.62
N LEU A 19 -2.25 -18.43 10.20
CA LEU A 19 -0.84 -18.21 9.91
C LEU A 19 -0.52 -18.50 8.43
N ALA A 20 -1.11 -19.57 7.87
CA ALA A 20 -0.97 -19.88 6.46
C ALA A 20 -1.56 -18.76 5.57
N SER A 21 -2.73 -18.22 5.90
CA SER A 21 -3.31 -17.10 5.12
C SER A 21 -2.45 -15.83 5.17
N ILE A 22 -1.84 -15.53 6.32
CA ILE A 22 -0.88 -14.42 6.44
C ILE A 22 0.34 -14.68 5.55
N GLN A 23 0.90 -15.89 5.59
CA GLN A 23 2.05 -16.24 4.75
C GLN A 23 1.72 -16.09 3.25
N HIS A 24 0.52 -16.50 2.83
CA HIS A 24 0.06 -16.31 1.45
C HIS A 24 -0.09 -14.83 1.10
N ALA A 25 -0.66 -14.01 1.98
CA ALA A 25 -0.79 -12.57 1.78
C ALA A 25 0.58 -11.88 1.65
N LEU A 26 1.53 -12.21 2.54
CA LEU A 26 2.90 -11.69 2.50
C LEU A 26 3.62 -12.08 1.21
N LYS A 27 3.42 -13.31 0.73
CA LYS A 27 3.94 -13.76 -0.56
C LYS A 27 3.36 -12.93 -1.71
N GLY A 28 2.04 -12.66 -1.69
CA GLY A 28 1.36 -11.80 -2.67
C GLY A 28 1.93 -10.38 -2.69
N ILE A 29 2.11 -9.77 -1.52
CA ILE A 29 2.74 -8.44 -1.40
C ILE A 29 4.14 -8.46 -2.01
N LYS A 30 4.97 -9.47 -1.68
CA LYS A 30 6.33 -9.57 -2.24
C LYS A 30 6.34 -9.68 -3.76
N ILE A 31 5.38 -10.41 -4.35
CA ILE A 31 5.26 -10.53 -5.81
C ILE A 31 4.99 -9.17 -6.45
N GLY A 32 4.03 -8.39 -5.91
CA GLY A 32 3.75 -7.05 -6.42
C GLY A 32 4.89 -6.04 -6.16
N LEU A 33 5.61 -6.17 -5.05
CA LEU A 33 6.70 -5.25 -4.67
C LEU A 33 7.94 -5.32 -5.58
N VAL A 34 8.24 -6.48 -6.15
CA VAL A 34 9.50 -6.69 -6.88
C VAL A 34 9.38 -6.36 -8.37
N LYS A 35 8.16 -6.41 -8.92
CA LYS A 35 7.94 -6.39 -10.38
C LYS A 35 7.96 -4.97 -10.96
N GLU A 36 7.38 -3.99 -10.28
CA GLU A 36 7.05 -2.68 -10.87
C GLU A 36 7.96 -1.53 -10.40
N LEU A 37 8.36 -0.66 -11.35
CA LEU A 37 9.12 0.56 -11.06
C LEU A 37 8.29 1.54 -10.20
N ASN A 38 7.00 1.68 -10.51
CA ASN A 38 6.08 2.55 -9.79
C ASN A 38 6.03 2.21 -8.29
N MET A 39 6.08 0.92 -7.98
CA MET A 39 6.08 0.45 -6.60
C MET A 39 7.32 0.88 -5.81
N LYS A 40 8.50 0.93 -6.44
CA LYS A 40 9.72 1.46 -5.82
C LYS A 40 9.59 2.96 -5.55
N ILE A 41 8.99 3.70 -6.49
CA ILE A 41 8.73 5.14 -6.33
C ILE A 41 7.79 5.37 -5.15
N HIS A 42 6.69 4.61 -5.05
CA HIS A 42 5.77 4.71 -3.91
C HIS A 42 6.42 4.34 -2.58
N LEU A 43 7.32 3.36 -2.55
CA LEU A 43 8.07 3.00 -1.34
C LEU A 43 9.00 4.12 -0.89
N VAL A 44 9.78 4.71 -1.81
CA VAL A 44 10.66 5.84 -1.49
C VAL A 44 9.84 7.04 -1.03
N ALA A 45 8.75 7.38 -1.73
CA ALA A 45 7.85 8.46 -1.34
C ALA A 45 7.26 8.24 0.07
N THR A 46 6.90 7.00 0.39
CA THR A 46 6.38 6.62 1.72
C THR A 46 7.41 6.86 2.81
N ILE A 47 8.67 6.47 2.59
CA ILE A 47 9.75 6.72 3.56
C ILE A 47 9.93 8.22 3.79
N ILE A 48 9.92 9.03 2.73
CA ILE A 48 10.06 10.49 2.81
C ILE A 48 8.90 11.08 3.61
N VAL A 49 7.65 10.71 3.29
CA VAL A 49 6.44 11.24 3.93
C VAL A 49 6.36 10.86 5.41
N ILE A 50 6.72 9.62 5.76
CA ILE A 50 6.79 9.18 7.16
C ILE A 50 7.87 9.96 7.91
N GLY A 51 9.06 10.12 7.31
CA GLY A 51 10.14 10.93 7.89
C GLY A 51 9.70 12.37 8.15
N ALA A 52 9.05 13.00 7.16
CA ALA A 52 8.49 14.34 7.30
C ALA A 52 7.43 14.42 8.41
N GLY A 53 6.55 13.42 8.55
CA GLY A 53 5.57 13.32 9.63
C GLY A 53 6.19 13.35 11.02
N PHE A 54 7.29 12.63 11.22
CA PHE A 54 8.02 12.64 12.49
C PHE A 54 8.74 13.97 12.74
N ILE A 55 9.40 14.54 11.73
CA ILE A 55 10.13 15.82 11.84
C ILE A 55 9.18 16.96 12.19
N LEU A 56 8.03 17.03 11.50
CA LEU A 56 7.04 18.11 11.66
C LEU A 56 6.07 17.87 12.82
N LYS A 57 6.17 16.72 13.51
CA LYS A 57 5.35 16.36 14.67
C LYS A 57 3.84 16.50 14.39
N ILE A 58 3.39 15.93 13.29
CA ILE A 58 1.97 15.94 12.91
C ILE A 58 1.12 15.23 13.97
N SER A 59 -0.15 15.62 14.05
CA SER A 59 -1.13 15.06 14.98
C SER A 59 -1.46 13.59 14.70
N THR A 60 -2.02 12.91 15.70
CA THR A 60 -2.49 11.51 15.55
C THR A 60 -3.51 11.35 14.43
N THR A 61 -4.42 12.32 14.25
CA THR A 61 -5.42 12.29 13.18
C THR A 61 -4.76 12.36 11.80
N GLU A 62 -3.74 13.20 11.64
CA GLU A 62 -3.00 13.30 10.38
C GLU A 62 -2.19 12.02 10.11
N TRP A 63 -1.64 11.38 11.14
CA TRP A 63 -1.02 10.06 11.01
C TRP A 63 -2.00 8.99 10.52
N ILE A 64 -3.21 8.95 11.08
CA ILE A 64 -4.24 8.00 10.64
C ILE A 64 -4.54 8.22 9.15
N ILE A 65 -4.71 9.47 8.72
CA ILE A 65 -4.96 9.82 7.32
C ILE A 65 -3.78 9.40 6.44
N LEU A 66 -2.54 9.69 6.83
CA LEU A 66 -1.35 9.28 6.08
C LEU A 66 -1.26 7.76 5.91
N VAL A 67 -1.49 7.00 6.99
CA VAL A 67 -1.47 5.53 6.95
C VAL A 67 -2.54 5.00 6.00
N LEU A 68 -3.74 5.60 6.01
CA LEU A 68 -4.81 5.23 5.07
C LEU A 68 -4.45 5.56 3.62
N CYS A 69 -3.86 6.73 3.33
CA CYS A 69 -3.41 7.10 1.99
C CYS A 69 -2.33 6.16 1.47
N ILE A 70 -1.31 5.86 2.29
CA ILE A 70 -0.25 4.89 1.95
C ILE A 70 -0.88 3.53 1.67
N GLY A 71 -1.69 3.01 2.59
CA GLY A 71 -2.36 1.73 2.43
C GLY A 71 -3.23 1.67 1.16
N PHE A 72 -3.92 2.75 0.82
CA PHE A 72 -4.75 2.85 -0.38
C PHE A 72 -3.93 2.78 -1.66
N VAL A 73 -2.84 3.53 -1.77
CA VAL A 73 -1.94 3.51 -2.94
C VAL A 73 -1.32 2.12 -3.14
N PHE A 74 -0.79 1.51 -2.08
CA PHE A 74 -0.21 0.16 -2.18
C PHE A 74 -1.27 -0.89 -2.53
N SER A 75 -2.50 -0.76 -2.00
CA SER A 75 -3.60 -1.67 -2.35
C SER A 75 -3.98 -1.53 -3.83
N ALA A 76 -4.09 -0.29 -4.33
CA ALA A 76 -4.38 -0.02 -5.74
C ALA A 76 -3.30 -0.62 -6.65
N GLU A 77 -2.02 -0.49 -6.30
CA GLU A 77 -0.95 -1.07 -7.11
C GLU A 77 -0.95 -2.60 -7.10
N LEU A 78 -1.19 -3.23 -5.95
CA LEU A 78 -1.29 -4.69 -5.89
C LEU A 78 -2.48 -5.21 -6.71
N LEU A 79 -3.58 -4.46 -6.74
CA LEU A 79 -4.72 -4.77 -7.60
C LEU A 79 -4.38 -4.57 -9.08
N ASN A 80 -3.64 -3.51 -9.44
CA ASN A 80 -3.14 -3.32 -10.81
C ASN A 80 -2.27 -4.49 -11.26
N THR A 81 -1.29 -4.90 -10.45
CA THR A 81 -0.45 -6.08 -10.75
C THR A 81 -1.30 -7.36 -10.89
N ALA A 82 -2.33 -7.54 -10.05
CA ALA A 82 -3.22 -8.70 -10.17
C ALA A 82 -4.00 -8.69 -11.49
N VAL A 83 -4.50 -7.53 -11.92
CA VAL A 83 -5.19 -7.36 -13.20
C VAL A 83 -4.25 -7.63 -14.37
N GLU A 84 -3.01 -7.11 -14.33
CA GLU A 84 -2.00 -7.38 -15.35
C GLU A 84 -1.70 -8.88 -15.47
N LEU A 85 -1.51 -9.58 -14.35
CA LEU A 85 -1.24 -11.02 -14.33
C LEU A 85 -2.41 -11.83 -14.92
N ILE A 86 -3.66 -11.45 -14.59
CA ILE A 86 -4.85 -12.07 -15.16
C ILE A 86 -4.93 -11.81 -16.67
N ALA A 87 -4.68 -10.57 -17.08
CA ALA A 87 -4.73 -10.16 -18.48
C ALA A 87 -3.68 -10.91 -19.33
N ASP A 88 -2.44 -11.02 -18.83
CA ASP A 88 -1.35 -11.78 -19.45
C ASP A 88 -1.66 -13.27 -19.54
N PHE A 89 -2.37 -13.82 -18.54
CA PHE A 89 -2.78 -15.22 -18.53
C PHE A 89 -3.88 -15.52 -19.56
N ILE A 90 -4.87 -14.62 -19.69
CA ILE A 90 -6.02 -14.82 -20.59
C ILE A 90 -5.65 -14.59 -22.06
N SER A 91 -4.74 -13.65 -22.35
CA SER A 91 -4.36 -13.33 -23.73
C SER A 91 -2.84 -13.16 -23.85
N PRO A 92 -2.10 -14.26 -24.08
CA PRO A 92 -0.66 -14.22 -24.27
C PRO A 92 -0.22 -13.44 -25.53
N ALA A 93 -1.10 -13.34 -26.52
CA ALA A 93 -0.93 -12.47 -27.68
C ALA A 93 -1.57 -11.10 -27.41
N GLN A 94 -0.93 -10.01 -27.83
CA GLN A 94 -1.46 -8.66 -27.58
C GLN A 94 -2.83 -8.47 -28.25
N HIS A 95 -3.88 -8.41 -27.44
CA HIS A 95 -5.24 -8.08 -27.86
C HIS A 95 -5.56 -6.62 -27.49
N PRO A 96 -6.15 -5.80 -28.38
CA PRO A 96 -6.39 -4.38 -28.12
C PRO A 96 -7.26 -4.12 -26.88
N ASP A 97 -8.24 -4.97 -26.59
CA ASP A 97 -9.08 -4.83 -25.39
C ASP A 97 -8.34 -5.16 -24.09
N ILE A 98 -7.32 -6.02 -24.14
CA ILE A 98 -6.46 -6.30 -22.99
C ILE A 98 -5.59 -5.08 -22.67
N GLY A 99 -5.14 -4.34 -23.71
CA GLY A 99 -4.49 -3.04 -23.54
C GLY A 99 -5.37 -2.06 -22.76
N LYS A 100 -6.64 -1.90 -23.17
CA LYS A 100 -7.59 -1.02 -22.47
C LYS A 100 -7.80 -1.41 -21.01
N ILE A 101 -7.88 -2.70 -20.69
CA ILE A 101 -8.03 -3.18 -19.30
C ILE A 101 -6.81 -2.76 -18.46
N LYS A 102 -5.60 -2.94 -19.00
CA LYS A 102 -4.36 -2.54 -18.32
C LYS A 102 -4.29 -1.02 -18.12
N ASP A 103 -4.66 -0.25 -19.15
CA ASP A 103 -4.68 1.21 -19.07
C ASP A 103 -5.67 1.72 -18.00
N ILE A 104 -6.84 1.09 -17.88
CA ILE A 104 -7.83 1.43 -16.84
C ILE A 104 -7.28 1.09 -15.44
N ALA A 105 -6.62 -0.06 -15.28
CA ALA A 105 -6.04 -0.47 -14.01
C ALA A 105 -4.90 0.48 -13.57
N ALA A 106 -4.01 0.85 -14.49
CA ALA A 106 -2.99 1.86 -14.26
C ALA A 106 -3.59 3.25 -13.95
N GLY A 107 -4.69 3.62 -14.61
CA GLY A 107 -5.43 4.85 -14.34
C GLY A 107 -6.00 4.89 -12.90
N ALA A 108 -6.46 3.76 -12.37
CA ALA A 108 -6.93 3.68 -10.99
C ALA A 108 -5.80 3.94 -9.97
N VAL A 109 -4.61 3.40 -10.23
CA VAL A 109 -3.40 3.70 -9.42
C VAL A 109 -3.06 5.18 -9.48
N LEU A 110 -3.09 5.78 -10.67
CA LEU A 110 -2.79 7.20 -10.84
C LEU A 110 -3.74 8.09 -10.02
N ILE A 111 -5.04 7.78 -10.02
CA ILE A 111 -6.02 8.49 -9.20
C ILE A 111 -5.69 8.35 -7.71
N ALA A 112 -5.38 7.13 -7.24
CA ALA A 112 -5.01 6.89 -5.85
C ALA A 112 -3.76 7.69 -5.45
N ALA A 113 -2.76 7.75 -6.32
CA ALA A 113 -1.53 8.52 -6.11
C ALA A 113 -1.81 10.03 -6.04
N ILE A 114 -2.63 10.58 -6.96
CA ILE A 114 -3.00 12.00 -6.97
C ILE A 114 -3.72 12.37 -5.66
N VAL A 115 -4.70 11.57 -5.24
CA VAL A 115 -5.41 11.79 -3.98
C VAL A 115 -4.43 11.79 -2.80
N SER A 116 -3.54 10.81 -2.74
CA SER A 116 -2.52 10.72 -1.68
C SER A 116 -1.59 11.94 -1.65
N VAL A 117 -1.19 12.46 -2.82
CA VAL A 117 -0.34 13.65 -2.92
C VAL A 117 -1.08 14.89 -2.43
N ILE A 118 -2.32 15.10 -2.87
CA ILE A 118 -3.14 16.23 -2.43
C ILE A 118 -3.33 16.18 -0.91
N THR A 119 -3.67 15.01 -0.35
CA THR A 119 -3.81 14.84 1.09
C THR A 119 -2.50 15.12 1.84
N GLY A 120 -1.37 14.63 1.33
CA GLY A 120 -0.05 14.94 1.89
C GLY A 120 0.25 16.44 1.92
N ILE A 121 -0.04 17.15 0.82
CA ILE A 121 0.10 18.61 0.77
C ILE A 121 -0.78 19.29 1.83
N LEU A 122 -2.05 18.90 1.94
CA LEU A 122 -2.97 19.48 2.93
C LEU A 122 -2.49 19.28 4.37
N ILE A 123 -1.89 18.12 4.68
CA ILE A 123 -1.32 17.82 6.00
C ILE A 123 -0.06 18.65 6.25
N PHE A 124 0.90 18.66 5.32
CA PHE A 124 2.22 19.25 5.57
C PHE A 124 2.29 20.76 5.35
N TRP A 125 1.45 21.33 4.50
CA TRP A 125 1.43 22.77 4.18
C TRP A 125 1.40 23.69 5.41
N PRO A 126 0.51 23.51 6.42
CA PRO A 126 0.49 24.38 7.59
C PRO A 126 1.79 24.34 8.39
N TYR A 127 2.40 23.16 8.54
CA TYR A 127 3.66 22.99 9.27
C TYR A 127 4.84 23.64 8.55
N LEU A 128 4.93 23.47 7.23
CA LEU A 128 5.97 24.09 6.42
C LEU A 128 5.87 25.61 6.43
N LYS A 129 4.65 26.16 6.33
CA LYS A 129 4.42 27.61 6.41
C LYS A 129 4.82 28.17 7.77
N MET A 130 4.50 27.47 8.86
CA MET A 130 4.90 27.87 10.21
C MET A 130 6.42 27.87 10.34
N TYR A 131 7.07 26.78 9.94
CA TYR A 131 8.52 26.62 10.05
C TYR A 131 9.27 27.71 9.28
N PHE A 132 8.86 27.98 8.03
CA PHE A 132 9.46 29.03 7.20
C PHE A 132 9.25 30.43 7.78
N THR A 133 8.07 30.70 8.36
CA THR A 133 7.82 31.98 9.04
C THR A 133 8.78 32.18 10.20
N ILE A 134 8.94 31.16 11.06
CA ILE A 134 9.84 31.25 12.24
C ILE A 134 11.30 31.45 11.82
N SER A 135 11.77 30.74 10.79
CA SER A 135 13.15 30.87 10.34
C SER A 135 13.47 32.26 9.82
N VAL A 136 12.53 32.91 9.13
CA VAL A 136 12.71 34.28 8.59
C VAL A 136 12.80 35.35 9.69
N TYR A 137 12.19 35.15 10.85
CA TYR A 137 12.27 36.12 11.97
C TYR A 137 13.42 35.86 12.95
N THR A 138 14.15 34.75 12.78
CA THR A 138 15.25 34.35 13.68
C THR A 138 16.63 34.68 13.08
N GLU A 139 16.69 35.11 11.82
CA GLU A 139 17.87 35.69 11.15
C GLU A 139 17.79 37.21 11.11
#